data_AF-A0A7C3XDE8-F1
#
_entry.id   AF-A0A7C3XDE8-F1
#
_cell.length_a   1.000
_cell.length_b   1.000
_cell.length_c   1.000
_cell.angle_alpha   90.00
_cell.angle_beta   90.00
_cell.angle_gamma   90.00
#
_symmetry.space_group_name_H-M   'P 1'
#
loop_
_entity.id
_entity.type
_entity.pdbx_description
1 polymer ?
#
loop_
_entity_poly.entity_id
_entity_poly.type
_entity_poly.pdbx_seq_one_letter_code
_entity_poly.pdbx_strand_id
1 'polypeptide(L)'
;MYRRSAFTLIELLVVIAIIAILAAILFPVFAQAREKARETVCVSNARQIGMQVRMYVHDYDDTMPIFYAYHTQPPAGTPGHEGIELLILPYGKNKDLFRCPDDMGGPAVSDPFYGCPGRSTYHSCYGSSYRFSKGSFSVVAGESHQNNYVYDWTRMVYDASFVLPAETRMIRDEMFPFFTQEKYGYVPDYFQRWHERGGSVIFVDGHAKFTTSNAEFDNHVVCPGGERSGQYNPAKGKMYYWGCD
;
A
#
# COMPACT_ATOMS: atom_id res chain seq x y z
N MET A 1 45.17 50.72 11.75
CA MET A 1 44.97 50.01 13.03
C MET A 1 43.51 49.58 13.11
N TYR A 2 43.18 48.34 12.74
CA TYR A 2 41.79 47.85 12.78
C TYR A 2 41.43 47.50 14.22
N ARG A 3 40.51 48.25 14.84
CA ARG A 3 39.90 47.86 16.12
C ARG A 3 39.18 46.53 15.90
N ARG A 4 39.66 45.46 16.53
CA ARG A 4 38.91 44.20 16.62
C ARG A 4 37.70 44.46 17.52
N SER A 5 36.50 44.45 16.95
CA SER A 5 35.25 44.44 17.69
C SER A 5 35.16 43.14 18.48
N ALA A 6 35.21 43.23 19.81
CA ALA A 6 35.01 42.10 20.69
C ALA A 6 33.51 41.77 20.75
N PHE A 7 33.15 40.53 20.48
CA PHE A 7 31.78 40.03 20.55
C PHE A 7 31.38 39.88 22.03
N THR A 8 30.27 40.47 22.44
CA THR A 8 29.82 40.40 23.83
C THR A 8 29.06 39.11 24.11
N LEU A 9 29.10 38.65 25.36
CA LEU A 9 28.39 37.44 25.79
C LEU A 9 26.86 37.57 25.61
N ILE A 10 26.33 38.78 25.75
CA ILE A 10 24.90 39.08 25.54
C ILE A 10 24.53 38.90 24.07
N GLU A 11 25.33 39.42 23.13
CA GLU A 11 25.08 39.25 21.69
C GLU A 11 25.05 37.77 21.30
N LEU A 12 25.96 36.96 21.84
CA LEU A 12 25.97 35.51 21.61
C LEU A 12 24.72 34.83 22.15
N LEU A 13 24.32 35.18 23.37
CA LEU A 13 23.17 34.57 24.03
C LEU A 13 21.86 34.89 23.31
N VAL A 14 21.68 36.13 22.86
CA VAL A 14 20.51 36.56 22.07
C VAL A 14 20.43 35.80 20.75
N VAL A 15 21.55 35.63 20.05
CA VAL A 15 21.57 34.89 18.77
C VAL A 15 21.18 33.43 18.97
N ILE A 16 21.75 32.75 19.97
CA ILE A 16 21.39 31.35 20.27
C ILE A 16 19.92 31.25 20.67
N ALA A 17 19.40 32.19 21.47
CA ALA A 17 17.99 32.22 21.85
C ALA A 17 17.07 32.35 20.62
N ILE A 18 17.40 33.23 19.67
CA ILE A 18 16.64 33.39 18.42
C ILE A 18 16.71 32.12 17.58
N ILE A 19 17.89 31.52 17.40
CA ILE A 19 18.05 30.25 16.66
C ILE A 19 17.23 29.14 17.32
N ALA A 20 17.24 29.04 18.64
CA ALA A 20 16.47 28.04 19.39
C ALA A 20 14.95 28.21 19.17
N ILE A 21 14.43 29.44 19.19
CA ILE A 21 13.03 29.73 18.92
C ILE A 21 12.65 29.37 17.47
N LEU A 22 13.48 29.77 16.50
CA LEU A 22 13.24 29.47 15.09
C LEU A 22 13.27 27.95 14.83
N ALA A 23 14.25 27.24 15.39
CA ALA A 23 14.37 25.81 15.27
C ALA A 23 13.18 25.07 15.90
N ALA A 24 12.71 25.53 17.07
CA ALA A 24 11.55 24.95 17.76
C ALA A 24 10.26 25.01 16.93
N ILE A 25 10.08 26.05 16.11
CA ILE A 25 8.92 26.17 15.21
C ILE A 25 9.17 25.43 13.89
N LEU A 26 10.38 25.49 13.35
CA LEU A 26 10.70 24.95 12.03
C LEU A 26 10.69 23.42 11.99
N PHE A 27 11.21 22.74 13.03
CA PHE A 27 11.26 21.28 13.06
C PHE A 27 9.90 20.58 12.98
N PRO A 28 8.87 20.93 13.80
CA PRO A 28 7.57 20.27 13.71
C PRO A 28 6.89 20.56 12.36
N VAL A 29 7.01 21.77 11.82
CA VAL A 29 6.45 22.14 10.51
C VAL A 29 7.12 21.36 9.38
N PHE A 30 8.45 21.24 9.42
CA PHE A 30 9.21 20.51 8.41
C PHE A 30 8.88 19.00 8.41
N ALA A 31 8.70 18.40 9.60
CA ALA A 31 8.28 17.01 9.71
C ALA A 31 6.91 16.77 9.06
N GLN A 32 5.93 17.63 9.34
CA GLN A 32 4.59 17.56 8.73
C GLN A 32 4.64 17.77 7.21
N ALA A 33 5.43 18.74 6.74
CA ALA A 33 5.60 18.99 5.30
C ALA A 33 6.21 17.78 4.57
N ARG A 34 7.22 17.14 5.18
CA ARG A 34 7.84 15.93 4.64
C ARG A 34 6.85 14.76 4.57
N GLU A 35 6.03 14.58 5.60
CA GLU A 35 4.98 13.55 5.59
C GLU A 35 3.96 13.79 4.47
N LYS A 36 3.51 15.04 4.29
CA LYS A 36 2.62 15.42 3.19
C LYS A 36 3.22 15.20 1.80
N ALA A 37 4.52 15.43 1.65
CA ALA A 37 5.22 15.13 0.41
C ALA A 37 5.21 13.61 0.11
N ARG A 38 5.46 12.76 1.12
CA ARG A 38 5.41 11.30 0.96
C ARG A 38 4.01 10.78 0.66
N GLU A 39 2.98 11.32 1.33
CA GLU A 39 1.57 11.06 1.01
C GLU A 39 1.27 11.36 -0.46
N THR A 40 1.74 12.52 -0.95
CA THR A 40 1.52 12.94 -2.35
C THR A 40 2.21 11.98 -3.33
N VAL A 41 3.45 11.58 -3.05
CA VAL A 41 4.17 10.59 -3.88
C VAL A 41 3.46 9.25 -3.87
N CYS A 42 3.02 8.78 -2.69
CA CYS A 42 2.30 7.51 -2.56
C CYS A 42 1.01 7.50 -3.40
N VAL A 43 0.21 8.56 -3.34
CA VAL A 43 -1.01 8.70 -4.17
C VAL A 43 -0.66 8.80 -5.65
N SER A 44 0.43 9.48 -6.03
CA SER A 44 0.87 9.56 -7.43
C SER A 44 1.26 8.20 -7.98
N ASN A 45 2.01 7.40 -7.20
CA ASN A 45 2.35 6.02 -7.52
C ASN A 45 1.08 5.18 -7.68
N ALA A 46 0.16 5.29 -6.72
CA ALA A 46 -1.12 4.60 -6.72
C ALA A 46 -1.97 4.91 -7.96
N ARG A 47 -2.04 6.18 -8.40
CA ARG A 47 -2.72 6.56 -9.66
C ARG A 47 -2.05 5.94 -10.88
N GLN A 48 -0.72 5.94 -10.93
CA GLN A 48 0.00 5.33 -12.05
C GLN A 48 -0.19 3.82 -12.10
N ILE A 49 -0.25 3.14 -10.96
CA ILE A 49 -0.59 1.71 -10.88
C ILE A 49 -2.04 1.49 -11.36
N GLY A 50 -2.99 2.31 -10.89
CA GLY A 50 -4.38 2.25 -11.34
C GLY A 50 -4.50 2.36 -12.86
N MET A 51 -3.78 3.31 -13.47
CA MET A 51 -3.72 3.44 -14.92
C MET A 51 -3.13 2.21 -15.62
N GLN A 52 -2.09 1.58 -15.06
CA GLN A 52 -1.53 0.34 -15.62
C GLN A 52 -2.54 -0.81 -15.61
N VAL A 53 -3.32 -0.94 -14.54
CA VAL A 53 -4.42 -1.93 -14.49
C VAL A 53 -5.47 -1.61 -15.55
N ARG A 54 -5.86 -0.34 -15.72
CA ARG A 54 -6.82 0.05 -16.77
C ARG A 54 -6.32 -0.27 -18.18
N MET A 55 -5.03 -0.06 -18.45
CA MET A 55 -4.41 -0.42 -19.74
C MET A 55 -4.41 -1.93 -19.95
N TYR A 56 -4.07 -2.72 -18.91
CA TYR A 56 -4.18 -4.17 -18.98
C TYR A 56 -5.62 -4.60 -19.29
N VAL A 57 -6.61 -4.10 -18.54
CA VAL A 57 -8.02 -4.47 -18.73
C VAL A 57 -8.48 -4.19 -20.15
N HIS A 58 -8.08 -3.05 -20.72
CA HIS A 58 -8.39 -2.69 -22.11
C HIS A 58 -7.78 -3.66 -23.14
N ASP A 59 -6.55 -4.12 -22.92
CA ASP A 59 -5.85 -5.00 -23.85
C ASP A 59 -6.26 -6.48 -23.72
N TYR A 60 -6.93 -6.85 -22.63
CA TYR A 60 -7.35 -8.22 -22.30
C TYR A 60 -8.88 -8.36 -22.20
N ASP A 61 -9.63 -7.76 -23.14
CA ASP A 61 -11.09 -7.90 -23.29
C ASP A 61 -11.87 -7.64 -21.98
N ASP A 62 -11.59 -6.51 -21.34
CA ASP A 62 -12.18 -6.08 -20.06
C ASP A 62 -11.96 -7.07 -18.90
N THR A 63 -10.97 -7.97 -18.99
CA THR A 63 -10.67 -8.95 -17.96
C THR A 63 -9.68 -8.39 -16.95
N MET A 64 -10.01 -8.52 -15.66
CA MET A 64 -9.10 -8.12 -14.57
C MET A 64 -7.89 -9.06 -14.51
N PRO A 65 -6.69 -8.56 -14.16
CA PRO A 65 -5.48 -9.37 -14.06
C PRO A 65 -5.65 -10.62 -13.19
N ILE A 66 -4.87 -11.65 -13.50
CA ILE A 66 -4.80 -12.86 -12.68
C ILE A 66 -4.22 -12.51 -11.32
N PHE A 67 -4.85 -13.03 -10.27
CA PHE A 67 -4.49 -12.76 -8.90
C PHE A 67 -3.29 -13.59 -8.45
N TYR A 68 -2.26 -12.89 -8.00
CA TYR A 68 -1.11 -13.41 -7.29
C TYR A 68 -0.95 -12.59 -6.01
N ALA A 69 -1.04 -13.25 -4.85
CA ALA A 69 -0.98 -12.55 -3.57
C ALA A 69 0.13 -13.08 -2.69
N TYR A 70 0.73 -12.17 -1.93
CA TYR A 70 1.51 -12.40 -0.71
C TYR A 70 2.59 -13.49 -0.76
N HIS A 71 3.76 -13.16 -0.22
CA HIS A 71 4.74 -14.18 0.16
C HIS A 71 5.15 -15.08 -1.01
N THR A 72 5.17 -14.52 -2.23
CA THR A 72 5.57 -15.24 -3.43
C THR A 72 7.06 -15.53 -3.32
N GLN A 73 7.38 -16.82 -3.27
CA GLN A 73 8.75 -17.29 -3.31
C GLN A 73 9.04 -17.81 -4.72
N PRO A 74 10.13 -17.35 -5.33
CA PRO A 74 11.23 -16.58 -4.73
C PRO A 74 10.97 -15.05 -4.70
N PRO A 75 11.71 -14.29 -3.88
CA PRO A 75 11.45 -12.87 -3.62
C PRO A 75 11.51 -11.98 -4.86
N ALA A 76 11.01 -10.76 -4.73
CA ALA A 76 11.07 -9.75 -5.78
C ALA A 76 12.46 -9.59 -6.43
N GLY A 77 12.46 -9.55 -7.76
CA GLY A 77 13.68 -9.41 -8.54
C GLY A 77 14.55 -10.66 -8.63
N THR A 78 14.04 -11.82 -8.18
CA THR A 78 14.69 -13.12 -8.39
C THR A 78 13.97 -13.92 -9.49
N PRO A 79 14.67 -14.80 -10.24
CA PRO A 79 14.04 -15.60 -11.29
C PRO A 79 12.93 -16.49 -10.74
N GLY A 80 11.76 -16.46 -11.38
CA GLY A 80 10.58 -17.23 -10.93
C GLY A 80 9.68 -16.48 -9.96
N HIS A 81 10.00 -15.24 -9.60
CA HIS A 81 9.06 -14.38 -8.87
C HIS A 81 7.78 -14.18 -9.67
N GLU A 82 6.64 -14.33 -9.01
CA GLU A 82 5.31 -14.12 -9.55
C GLU A 82 4.60 -13.05 -8.72
N GLY A 83 3.76 -12.26 -9.38
CA GLY A 83 3.09 -11.12 -8.76
C GLY A 83 2.23 -10.37 -9.77
N ILE A 84 1.13 -9.76 -9.31
CA ILE A 84 0.22 -9.00 -10.18
C ILE A 84 0.96 -7.81 -10.79
N GLU A 85 1.87 -7.21 -10.04
CA GLU A 85 2.71 -6.13 -10.53
C GLU A 85 3.48 -6.51 -11.79
N LEU A 86 3.88 -7.78 -11.96
CA LEU A 86 4.58 -8.23 -13.17
C LEU A 86 3.68 -8.25 -14.40
N LEU A 87 2.38 -8.55 -14.23
CA LEU A 87 1.41 -8.54 -15.33
C LEU A 87 1.17 -7.13 -15.87
N ILE A 88 1.20 -6.13 -14.97
CA ILE A 88 0.90 -4.74 -15.32
C ILE A 88 2.16 -3.88 -15.51
N LEU A 89 3.33 -4.36 -15.10
CA LEU A 89 4.62 -3.68 -15.25
C LEU A 89 4.94 -3.24 -16.69
N PRO A 90 4.59 -3.99 -17.76
CA PRO A 90 4.83 -3.55 -19.14
C PRO A 90 4.21 -2.19 -19.49
N TYR A 91 3.10 -1.83 -18.84
CA TYR A 91 2.38 -0.57 -19.06
C TYR A 91 3.02 0.62 -18.33
N GLY A 92 3.69 0.38 -17.19
CA GLY A 92 4.35 1.43 -16.40
C GLY A 92 5.86 1.54 -16.61
N LYS A 93 6.51 0.41 -16.97
CA LYS A 93 7.97 0.24 -17.14
C LYS A 93 8.83 0.75 -15.98
N ASN A 94 8.23 0.91 -14.81
CA ASN A 94 8.90 1.39 -13.61
C ASN A 94 8.42 0.59 -12.39
N LYS A 95 9.29 -0.31 -11.92
CA LYS A 95 9.03 -1.16 -10.76
C LYS A 95 8.96 -0.39 -9.44
N ASP A 96 9.55 0.80 -9.39
CA ASP A 96 9.56 1.62 -8.17
C ASP A 96 8.19 2.26 -7.92
N LEU A 97 7.27 2.23 -8.90
CA LEU A 97 5.88 2.63 -8.69
C LEU A 97 5.18 1.73 -7.67
N PHE A 98 5.54 0.45 -7.60
CA PHE A 98 5.01 -0.50 -6.63
C PHE A 98 5.59 -0.33 -5.23
N ARG A 99 6.45 0.67 -5.01
CA ARG A 99 7.02 0.98 -3.70
C ARG A 99 6.31 2.18 -3.07
N CYS A 100 5.79 1.97 -1.86
CA CYS A 100 5.37 3.05 -0.99
C CYS A 100 6.61 3.77 -0.42
N PRO A 101 6.66 5.12 -0.41
CA PRO A 101 7.79 5.88 0.13
C PRO A 101 8.08 5.61 1.61
N ASP A 102 7.06 5.21 2.37
CA ASP A 102 7.15 4.87 3.80
C ASP A 102 7.23 3.36 4.05
N ASP A 103 7.44 2.55 3.00
CA ASP A 103 7.74 1.13 3.15
C ASP A 103 9.10 0.96 3.84
N MET A 104 9.01 0.70 5.15
CA MET A 104 10.12 0.38 6.03
C MET A 104 10.14 -1.12 6.38
N GLY A 105 9.42 -1.95 5.61
CA GLY A 105 9.28 -3.36 5.89
C GLY A 105 8.33 -3.63 7.05
N GLY A 106 8.63 -4.69 7.78
CA GLY A 106 7.94 -5.11 9.00
C GLY A 106 8.46 -6.48 9.44
N PRO A 107 8.10 -6.96 10.64
CA PRO A 107 8.59 -8.25 11.12
C PRO A 107 8.28 -9.42 10.18
N ALA A 108 7.17 -9.34 9.43
CA ALA A 108 6.80 -10.32 8.42
C ALA A 108 7.86 -10.56 7.33
N VAL A 109 8.67 -9.55 6.99
CA VAL A 109 9.74 -9.71 5.99
C VAL A 109 10.84 -10.64 6.52
N SER A 110 11.00 -10.73 7.83
CA SER A 110 11.99 -11.60 8.48
C SER A 110 11.45 -12.99 8.83
N ASP A 111 10.18 -13.28 8.51
CA ASP A 111 9.61 -14.60 8.77
C ASP A 111 10.38 -15.70 8.00
N PRO A 112 10.78 -16.80 8.66
CA PRO A 112 11.61 -17.83 8.03
C PRO A 112 10.85 -18.72 7.04
N PHE A 113 9.52 -18.74 7.08
CA PHE A 113 8.67 -19.58 6.23
C PHE A 113 8.07 -18.77 5.07
N TYR A 114 7.58 -17.57 5.38
CA TYR A 114 6.77 -16.75 4.49
C TYR A 114 7.44 -15.42 4.12
N GLY A 115 8.47 -15.02 4.87
CA GLY A 115 9.22 -13.80 4.62
C GLY A 115 10.33 -13.98 3.60
N CYS A 116 11.15 -12.95 3.49
CA CYS A 116 12.39 -12.94 2.73
C CYS A 116 13.53 -12.48 3.64
N PRO A 117 14.05 -13.36 4.53
CA PRO A 117 15.10 -12.99 5.47
C PRO A 117 16.27 -12.28 4.77
N GLY A 118 16.64 -11.11 5.30
CA GLY A 118 17.69 -10.25 4.71
C GLY A 118 17.18 -9.14 3.79
N ARG A 119 15.89 -9.10 3.48
CA ARG A 119 15.25 -7.94 2.82
C ARG A 119 14.77 -6.93 3.87
N SER A 120 14.76 -5.66 3.50
CA SER A 120 14.43 -4.55 4.41
C SER A 120 13.08 -3.91 4.16
N THR A 121 12.42 -4.22 3.05
CA THR A 121 11.13 -3.62 2.65
C THR A 121 10.17 -4.68 2.12
N TYR A 122 8.87 -4.41 2.19
CA TYR A 122 7.86 -5.27 1.55
C TYR A 122 8.06 -5.31 0.04
N HIS A 123 8.31 -4.17 -0.60
CA HIS A 123 8.59 -4.09 -2.04
C HIS A 123 9.77 -4.98 -2.47
N SER A 124 10.86 -5.00 -1.71
CA SER A 124 12.03 -5.83 -2.05
C SER A 124 11.85 -7.33 -1.74
N CYS A 125 10.83 -7.67 -0.96
CA CYS A 125 10.49 -9.04 -0.61
C CYS A 125 9.41 -9.60 -1.55
N TYR A 126 8.31 -8.88 -1.72
CA TYR A 126 7.10 -9.36 -2.40
C TYR A 126 6.78 -8.64 -3.72
N GLY A 127 7.60 -7.68 -4.15
CA GLY A 127 7.45 -6.99 -5.44
C GLY A 127 6.60 -5.73 -5.34
N SER A 128 5.78 -5.64 -4.29
CA SER A 128 4.88 -4.52 -4.04
C SER A 128 4.76 -4.19 -2.56
N SER A 129 4.76 -2.90 -2.24
CA SER A 129 4.29 -2.38 -0.95
C SER A 129 2.75 -2.37 -0.87
N TYR A 130 2.07 -2.59 -1.99
CA TYR A 130 0.62 -2.58 -2.09
C TYR A 130 0.04 -3.99 -2.03
N ARG A 131 -1.08 -4.13 -1.31
CA ARG A 131 -1.93 -5.33 -1.36
C ARG A 131 -2.96 -5.21 -2.44
N PHE A 132 -3.11 -6.29 -3.18
CA PHE A 132 -4.14 -6.48 -4.18
C PHE A 132 -5.33 -7.23 -3.54
N SER A 133 -6.54 -6.74 -3.77
CA SER A 133 -7.78 -7.32 -3.26
C SER A 133 -8.23 -8.47 -4.15
N LYS A 134 -8.15 -9.73 -3.67
CA LYS A 134 -8.51 -10.93 -4.46
C LYS A 134 -9.87 -10.79 -5.15
N GLY A 135 -10.83 -10.16 -4.48
CA GLY A 135 -12.20 -9.98 -4.96
C GLY A 135 -12.26 -9.26 -6.30
N SER A 136 -11.34 -8.32 -6.50
CA SER A 136 -11.25 -7.45 -7.66
C SER A 136 -10.39 -8.03 -8.79
N PHE A 137 -9.71 -9.16 -8.58
CA PHE A 137 -8.86 -9.80 -9.58
C PHE A 137 -9.35 -11.19 -9.96
N SER A 138 -8.97 -11.66 -11.15
CA SER A 138 -9.36 -12.97 -11.65
C SER A 138 -8.57 -14.06 -10.94
N VAL A 139 -9.24 -15.15 -10.56
CA VAL A 139 -8.57 -16.34 -10.02
C VAL A 139 -8.62 -17.42 -11.09
N VAL A 140 -7.49 -18.05 -11.38
CA VAL A 140 -7.36 -19.12 -12.37
C VAL A 140 -6.78 -20.35 -11.69
N ALA A 141 -7.48 -21.49 -11.78
CA ALA A 141 -7.03 -22.75 -11.21
C ALA A 141 -5.67 -23.16 -11.79
N GLY A 142 -4.74 -23.57 -10.93
CA GLY A 142 -3.39 -23.98 -11.31
C GLY A 142 -2.41 -22.83 -11.55
N GLU A 143 -2.88 -21.59 -11.62
CA GLU A 143 -2.07 -20.40 -11.92
C GLU A 143 -2.06 -19.43 -10.74
N SER A 144 -3.24 -18.98 -10.32
CA SER A 144 -3.38 -18.05 -9.19
C SER A 144 -2.97 -18.71 -7.89
N HIS A 145 -2.24 -17.95 -7.07
CA HIS A 145 -1.80 -18.44 -5.76
C HIS A 145 -1.80 -17.33 -4.70
N GLN A 146 -1.84 -17.76 -3.44
CA GLN A 146 -1.67 -16.90 -2.27
C GLN A 146 -0.75 -17.59 -1.26
N ASN A 147 0.30 -16.93 -0.77
CA ASN A 147 1.27 -17.53 0.16
C ASN A 147 1.87 -18.84 -0.38
N ASN A 148 2.22 -18.87 -1.68
CA ASN A 148 2.68 -20.07 -2.40
C ASN A 148 1.67 -21.24 -2.46
N TYR A 149 0.43 -21.03 -2.02
CA TYR A 149 -0.65 -22.00 -2.19
C TYR A 149 -1.40 -21.70 -3.48
N VAL A 150 -1.30 -22.62 -4.45
CA VAL A 150 -1.99 -22.53 -5.75
C VAL A 150 -3.46 -22.91 -5.58
N TYR A 151 -4.35 -22.12 -6.16
CA TYR A 151 -5.78 -22.39 -6.14
C TYR A 151 -6.18 -23.45 -7.16
N ASP A 152 -7.21 -24.22 -6.82
CA ASP A 152 -7.79 -25.30 -7.64
C ASP A 152 -9.14 -24.90 -8.30
N TRP A 153 -9.52 -23.63 -8.18
CA TRP A 153 -10.78 -23.09 -8.70
C TRP A 153 -10.55 -21.84 -9.56
N THR A 154 -11.50 -21.57 -10.47
CA THR A 154 -11.44 -20.43 -11.40
C THR A 154 -12.62 -19.50 -11.20
N ARG A 155 -12.36 -18.20 -11.19
CA ARG A 155 -13.33 -17.11 -11.23
C ARG A 155 -12.74 -15.96 -12.03
N MET A 156 -13.25 -15.76 -13.23
CA MET A 156 -12.90 -14.59 -14.04
C MET A 156 -13.66 -13.37 -13.53
N VAL A 157 -12.97 -12.25 -13.37
CA VAL A 157 -13.55 -10.97 -13.01
C VAL A 157 -13.41 -10.05 -14.21
N TYR A 158 -14.54 -9.48 -14.65
CA TYR A 158 -14.58 -8.53 -15.76
C TYR A 158 -14.83 -7.13 -15.21
N ASP A 159 -14.33 -6.10 -15.87
CA ASP A 159 -14.53 -4.70 -15.46
C ASP A 159 -16.02 -4.33 -15.37
N ALA A 160 -16.84 -4.84 -16.30
CA ALA A 160 -18.28 -4.65 -16.29
C ALA A 160 -19.00 -5.32 -15.10
N SER A 161 -18.34 -6.21 -14.35
CA SER A 161 -18.94 -6.90 -13.21
C SER A 161 -19.03 -6.05 -11.93
N PHE A 162 -18.31 -4.92 -11.88
CA PHE A 162 -18.29 -4.05 -10.72
C PHE A 162 -19.52 -3.15 -10.69
N VAL A 163 -20.35 -3.28 -9.66
CA VAL A 163 -21.55 -2.45 -9.48
C VAL A 163 -21.17 -0.98 -9.18
N LEU A 164 -20.09 -0.77 -8.44
CA LEU A 164 -19.62 0.55 -8.02
C LEU A 164 -18.10 0.68 -8.25
N PRO A 165 -17.62 0.84 -9.49
CA PRO A 165 -16.18 0.81 -9.79
C PRO A 165 -15.40 1.94 -9.10
N ALA A 166 -16.00 3.13 -8.95
CA ALA A 166 -15.41 4.26 -8.23
C ALA A 166 -15.46 4.13 -6.69
N GLU A 167 -16.17 3.13 -6.14
CA GLU A 167 -16.15 2.83 -4.70
C GLU A 167 -15.49 1.50 -4.39
N THR A 168 -15.27 0.66 -5.41
CA THR A 168 -14.61 -0.63 -5.26
C THR A 168 -13.12 -0.45 -5.22
N ARG A 169 -12.55 -0.72 -4.05
CA ARG A 169 -11.11 -0.84 -3.87
C ARG A 169 -10.62 -2.08 -4.57
N MET A 170 -9.54 -1.94 -5.35
CA MET A 170 -8.80 -3.07 -5.90
C MET A 170 -7.41 -3.23 -5.30
N ILE A 171 -6.75 -2.13 -4.93
CA ILE A 171 -5.39 -2.16 -4.41
C ILE A 171 -5.30 -1.15 -3.27
N ARG A 172 -4.43 -1.39 -2.29
CA ARG A 172 -4.16 -0.45 -1.20
C ARG A 172 -2.76 -0.60 -0.67
N ASP A 173 -2.27 0.43 0.04
CA ASP A 173 -1.09 0.27 0.88
C ASP A 173 -1.28 -0.89 1.87
N GLU A 174 -0.19 -1.60 2.16
CA GLU A 174 -0.30 -2.80 2.98
C GLU A 174 -0.47 -2.49 4.46
N MET A 175 0.31 -1.55 5.00
CA MET A 175 0.40 -1.31 6.43
C MET A 175 -0.26 0.01 6.89
N PHE A 176 -1.60 0.05 6.79
CA PHE A 176 -2.39 1.18 7.28
C PHE A 176 -2.28 1.32 8.81
N PRO A 177 -2.19 2.56 9.34
CA PRO A 177 -1.96 2.81 10.77
C PRO A 177 -3.09 2.34 11.70
N PHE A 178 -4.29 2.10 11.16
CA PHE A 178 -5.47 1.71 11.92
C PHE A 178 -5.81 0.22 11.77
N PHE A 179 -4.93 -0.60 11.16
CA PHE A 179 -5.14 -2.03 11.09
C PHE A 179 -4.82 -2.72 12.42
N THR A 180 -5.67 -3.69 12.77
CA THR A 180 -5.63 -4.43 14.03
C THR A 180 -5.99 -5.88 13.75
N GLN A 181 -5.61 -6.78 14.65
CA GLN A 181 -5.94 -8.20 14.55
C GLN A 181 -7.45 -8.44 14.58
N GLU A 182 -8.15 -7.79 15.51
CA GLU A 182 -9.57 -8.01 15.76
C GLU A 182 -10.45 -7.65 14.56
N LYS A 183 -10.10 -6.57 13.85
CA LYS A 183 -10.94 -6.04 12.76
C LYS A 183 -10.43 -6.43 11.38
N TYR A 184 -9.12 -6.44 11.18
CA TYR A 184 -8.49 -6.60 9.87
C TYR A 184 -7.58 -7.82 9.79
N GLY A 185 -7.46 -8.62 10.86
CA GLY A 185 -6.65 -9.84 10.88
C GLY A 185 -5.14 -9.60 10.80
N TYR A 186 -4.66 -8.36 11.04
CA TYR A 186 -3.23 -8.08 11.12
C TYR A 186 -2.67 -8.51 12.46
N VAL A 187 -1.81 -9.53 12.45
CA VAL A 187 -1.16 -10.03 13.66
C VAL A 187 -0.24 -8.94 14.21
N PRO A 188 -0.33 -8.57 15.51
CA PRO A 188 0.45 -7.47 16.07
C PRO A 188 1.95 -7.65 15.89
N ASP A 189 2.43 -8.89 16.05
CA ASP A 189 3.86 -9.23 15.90
C ASP A 189 4.37 -9.15 14.46
N TYR A 190 3.49 -9.10 13.46
CA TYR A 190 3.83 -9.02 12.04
C TYR A 190 3.56 -7.65 11.42
N PHE A 191 2.89 -6.77 12.17
CA PHE A 191 2.40 -5.50 11.68
C PHE A 191 3.40 -4.37 11.95
N GLN A 192 3.63 -3.52 10.96
CA GLN A 192 4.48 -2.34 11.07
C GLN A 192 3.83 -1.17 10.34
N ARG A 193 3.34 -0.18 11.08
CA ARG A 193 2.78 1.05 10.49
C ARG A 193 3.80 1.77 9.61
N TRP A 194 3.40 2.16 8.39
CA TRP A 194 4.23 2.94 7.46
C TRP A 194 3.95 4.44 7.54
N HIS A 195 2.76 4.87 7.15
CA HIS A 195 2.36 6.27 7.27
C HIS A 195 1.80 6.57 8.66
N GLU A 196 1.87 7.83 9.10
CA GLU A 196 1.32 8.21 10.41
C GLU A 196 -0.21 8.23 10.43
N ARG A 197 -0.83 8.66 9.32
CA ARG A 197 -2.26 9.04 9.29
C ARG A 197 -3.15 8.18 8.42
N GLY A 198 -2.61 7.44 7.45
CA GLY A 198 -3.45 6.73 6.49
C GLY A 198 -2.69 5.85 5.53
N GLY A 199 -3.22 5.70 4.33
CA GLY A 199 -2.59 4.98 3.23
C GLY A 199 -3.36 5.22 1.94
N SER A 200 -2.70 5.00 0.82
CA SER A 200 -3.30 5.09 -0.50
C SER A 200 -4.17 3.88 -0.82
N VAL A 201 -5.25 4.14 -1.53
CA VAL A 201 -6.22 3.15 -2.01
C VAL A 201 -6.45 3.43 -3.48
N ILE A 202 -6.45 2.37 -4.30
CA ILE A 202 -6.72 2.41 -5.73
C ILE A 202 -8.06 1.72 -5.97
N PHE A 203 -8.89 2.36 -6.78
CA PHE A 203 -10.22 1.90 -7.14
C PHE A 203 -10.26 1.32 -8.55
N VAL A 204 -11.30 0.54 -8.84
CA VAL A 204 -11.42 -0.22 -10.10
C VAL A 204 -11.42 0.67 -11.34
N ASP A 205 -11.98 1.87 -11.25
CA ASP A 205 -11.96 2.86 -12.33
C ASP A 205 -10.54 3.47 -12.57
N GLY A 206 -9.55 3.11 -11.76
CA GLY A 206 -8.16 3.53 -11.86
C GLY A 206 -7.80 4.76 -11.04
N HIS A 207 -8.77 5.44 -10.39
CA HIS A 207 -8.42 6.56 -9.53
C HIS A 207 -7.83 6.07 -8.20
N ALA A 208 -7.12 6.96 -7.51
CA ALA A 208 -6.57 6.68 -6.19
C ALA A 208 -6.77 7.84 -5.22
N LYS A 209 -6.93 7.48 -3.95
CA LYS A 209 -7.20 8.38 -2.83
C LYS A 209 -6.34 7.99 -1.63
N PHE A 210 -5.94 8.97 -0.81
CA PHE A 210 -5.36 8.71 0.50
C PHE A 210 -6.47 8.64 1.55
N THR A 211 -6.58 7.52 2.25
CA THR A 211 -7.61 7.26 3.25
C THR A 211 -7.03 7.33 4.64
N THR A 212 -7.63 8.15 5.51
CA THR A 212 -7.06 8.49 6.82
C THR A 212 -7.85 7.95 8.02
N SER A 213 -8.93 7.22 7.78
CA SER A 213 -9.74 6.63 8.84
C SER A 213 -10.25 5.25 8.49
N ASN A 214 -10.48 4.44 9.52
CA ASN A 214 -11.11 3.13 9.38
C ASN A 214 -12.53 3.23 8.81
N ALA A 215 -13.34 4.21 9.25
CA ALA A 215 -14.70 4.40 8.77
C ALA A 215 -14.75 4.69 7.27
N GLU A 216 -13.85 5.54 6.78
CA GLU A 216 -13.70 5.79 5.34
C GLU A 216 -13.26 4.51 4.60
N PHE A 217 -12.28 3.80 5.15
CA PHE A 217 -11.77 2.57 4.55
C PHE A 217 -12.83 1.46 4.46
N ASP A 218 -13.66 1.31 5.49
CA ASP A 218 -14.73 0.32 5.57
C ASP A 218 -15.90 0.65 4.66
N ASN A 219 -16.07 1.95 4.35
CA ASN A 219 -17.04 2.40 3.36
C ASN A 219 -16.63 2.04 1.94
N HIS A 220 -15.45 1.48 1.65
CA HIS A 220 -15.14 1.03 0.30
C HIS A 220 -15.74 -0.36 0.02
N VAL A 221 -16.16 -0.57 -1.23
CA VAL A 221 -16.56 -1.88 -1.75
C VAL A 221 -15.30 -2.72 -2.01
N VAL A 222 -15.38 -4.03 -1.79
CA VAL A 222 -14.25 -4.97 -1.96
C VAL A 222 -14.56 -6.16 -2.87
N CYS A 223 -15.80 -6.24 -3.36
CA CYS A 223 -16.25 -7.30 -4.26
C CYS A 223 -17.01 -6.69 -5.46
N PRO A 224 -17.01 -7.34 -6.63
CA PRO A 224 -17.79 -6.90 -7.78
C PRO A 224 -19.28 -6.67 -7.46
N GLY A 225 -19.85 -7.54 -6.60
CA GLY A 225 -21.25 -7.49 -6.18
C GLY A 225 -21.62 -6.35 -5.21
N GLY A 226 -20.70 -5.47 -4.82
CA GLY A 226 -21.02 -4.31 -3.98
C GLY A 226 -20.86 -4.49 -2.47
N GLU A 227 -20.34 -5.63 -2.00
CA GLU A 227 -20.10 -5.87 -0.57
C GLU A 227 -18.95 -4.98 -0.05
N ARG A 228 -19.12 -4.43 1.16
CA ARG A 228 -18.14 -3.52 1.78
C ARG A 228 -17.28 -4.21 2.84
N SER A 229 -16.07 -3.69 3.05
CA SER A 229 -15.05 -4.29 3.93
C SER A 229 -15.49 -4.47 5.40
N GLY A 230 -16.40 -3.62 5.89
CA GLY A 230 -16.93 -3.65 7.26
C GLY A 230 -18.28 -4.35 7.41
N GLN A 231 -18.87 -4.87 6.33
CA GLN A 231 -20.18 -5.51 6.39
C GLN A 231 -20.08 -6.86 7.11
N TYR A 232 -21.05 -7.19 7.98
CA TYR A 232 -21.11 -8.50 8.63
C TYR A 232 -21.71 -9.54 7.67
N ASN A 233 -21.02 -10.67 7.49
CA ASN A 233 -21.56 -11.84 6.80
C ASN A 233 -22.17 -12.83 7.81
N PRO A 234 -23.50 -12.94 7.92
CA PRO A 234 -24.12 -13.92 8.81
C PRO A 234 -23.86 -15.38 8.41
N ALA A 235 -23.61 -15.67 7.12
CA ALA A 235 -23.32 -17.02 6.64
C ALA A 235 -21.88 -17.48 6.95
N LYS A 236 -20.94 -16.54 7.11
CA LYS A 236 -19.52 -16.83 7.46
C LYS A 236 -19.17 -16.45 8.91
N GLY A 237 -20.09 -15.82 9.64
CA GLY A 237 -19.88 -15.39 11.03
C GLY A 237 -18.77 -14.34 11.23
N LYS A 238 -18.39 -13.60 10.18
CA LYS A 238 -17.24 -12.68 10.17
C LYS A 238 -17.59 -11.38 9.44
N MET A 239 -16.91 -10.28 9.78
CA MET A 239 -16.91 -9.09 8.91
C MET A 239 -16.14 -9.40 7.62
N TYR A 240 -16.63 -8.89 6.48
CA TYR A 240 -16.07 -9.10 5.15
C TYR A 240 -14.72 -8.39 4.95
N TYR A 241 -13.70 -8.80 5.71
CA TYR A 241 -12.32 -8.46 5.37
C TYR A 241 -11.64 -9.54 4.53
N TRP A 242 -12.15 -10.78 4.55
CA TRP A 242 -11.53 -11.95 3.92
C TRP A 242 -12.48 -12.73 3.00
N GLY A 243 -13.74 -12.28 2.89
CA GLY A 243 -14.75 -13.00 2.10
C GLY A 243 -14.49 -12.88 0.59
N CYS A 244 -13.92 -11.74 0.19
CA CYS A 244 -13.52 -11.45 -1.18
C CYS A 244 -12.01 -11.20 -1.30
N ASP A 245 -11.32 -10.61 -0.32
CA ASP A 245 -9.84 -10.46 -0.29
C ASP A 245 -9.11 -11.78 -0.01
#